data_AF-A0A6B2UJQ4-F1
#
_entry.id   AF-A0A6B2UJQ4-F1
#
_cell.length_a   1.000
_cell.length_b   1.000
_cell.length_c   1.000
_cell.angle_alpha   90.00
_cell.angle_beta   90.00
_cell.angle_gamma   90.00
#
_symmetry.space_group_name_H-M   'P 1'
#
loop_
_entity.id
_entity.type
_entity.pdbx_description
1 polymer ?
#
loop_
_entity_poly.entity_id
_entity_poly.type
_entity_poly.pdbx_seq_one_letter_code
_entity_poly.pdbx_strand_id
1 'polypeptide(L)'
;MTATPRRSCTGRAARRPGAGAAPARSGARPAPSPLRDLLALGLLLPLPLLVALPGALTGGGGGSRRWFGGGGRGESRRAEAQAAKDAAASAFYELDTAQRDLRISIETISAVDDTPAGQRAVSDFAALGRKIDEASGTYIAAVDAVDLDRDELDGAAASRARRALDGAKDELTRVKAELDRFAESLGPLLGKAETQLARLAPAVERAKQSLLATTTALDTVRSQGLRADDLAARLATLAPELTRLNEGAARHGVA
;
A
#
# COMPACT_ATOMS: atom_id res chain seq x y z
N MET A 1 -61.87 49.79 -39.17
CA MET A 1 -60.93 49.76 -40.31
C MET A 1 -59.72 48.92 -39.91
N THR A 2 -59.44 47.87 -40.70
CA THR A 2 -58.13 47.22 -40.97
C THR A 2 -57.26 46.71 -39.80
N ALA A 3 -56.61 45.56 -39.83
CA ALA A 3 -56.60 44.33 -40.63
C ALA A 3 -55.48 43.46 -40.00
N THR A 4 -55.73 42.19 -39.71
CA THR A 4 -54.66 41.17 -39.57
C THR A 4 -54.16 40.81 -40.98
N PRO A 5 -52.86 40.52 -41.20
CA PRO A 5 -52.44 39.11 -41.33
C PRO A 5 -51.01 38.85 -40.77
N ARG A 6 -50.69 37.71 -40.15
CA ARG A 6 -50.36 36.38 -40.72
C ARG A 6 -49.24 36.36 -41.76
N ARG A 7 -48.17 35.60 -41.47
CA ARG A 7 -47.33 34.72 -42.35
C ARG A 7 -45.97 34.47 -41.67
N SER A 8 -45.28 33.33 -41.74
CA SER A 8 -45.48 31.96 -42.24
C SER A 8 -44.18 31.21 -41.87
N CYS A 9 -44.24 30.03 -41.26
CA CYS A 9 -44.07 28.72 -41.92
C CYS A 9 -42.90 28.62 -42.92
N THR A 10 -41.78 28.05 -42.48
CA THR A 10 -40.94 27.09 -43.22
C THR A 10 -40.38 26.11 -42.17
N GLY A 11 -40.37 24.79 -42.31
CA GLY A 11 -40.52 23.97 -43.50
C GLY A 11 -39.32 23.04 -43.62
N ARG A 12 -39.37 21.90 -42.90
CA ARG A 12 -38.97 20.55 -43.36
C ARG A 12 -37.66 20.40 -44.15
N ALA A 13 -36.71 19.62 -43.62
CA ALA A 13 -36.09 18.52 -44.38
C ALA A 13 -35.31 17.54 -43.47
N ALA A 14 -35.72 16.28 -43.55
CA ALA A 14 -34.98 15.12 -43.08
C ALA A 14 -33.75 14.87 -43.97
N ARG A 15 -32.64 14.41 -43.37
CA ARG A 15 -31.58 13.65 -44.06
C ARG A 15 -30.78 12.80 -43.05
N ARG A 16 -31.15 11.52 -42.98
CA ARG A 16 -30.22 10.37 -42.90
C ARG A 16 -30.26 9.70 -44.30
N PRO A 17 -29.28 8.90 -44.75
CA PRO A 17 -28.34 8.11 -43.97
C PRO A 17 -26.87 8.21 -44.44
N GLY A 18 -25.93 7.98 -43.51
CA GLY A 18 -24.52 7.78 -43.83
C GLY A 18 -24.03 6.57 -43.04
N ALA A 19 -24.00 5.42 -43.70
CA ALA A 19 -23.31 4.23 -43.23
C ALA A 19 -21.81 4.56 -43.12
N GLY A 20 -21.31 4.65 -41.89
CA GLY A 20 -19.90 4.78 -41.55
C GLY A 20 -19.48 3.51 -40.81
N ALA A 21 -18.50 2.84 -41.37
CA ALA A 21 -18.01 1.52 -41.02
C ALA A 21 -17.68 1.34 -39.53
N ALA A 22 -18.00 0.14 -39.04
CA ALA A 22 -17.48 -0.39 -37.79
C ALA A 22 -15.96 -0.57 -37.87
N PRO A 23 -15.17 -0.06 -36.92
CA PRO A 23 -13.85 -0.63 -36.66
C PRO A 23 -14.01 -1.92 -35.87
N ALA A 24 -13.33 -2.95 -36.36
CA ALA A 24 -13.23 -4.25 -35.76
C ALA A 24 -12.84 -4.16 -34.27
N ARG A 25 -13.57 -4.91 -33.46
CA ARG A 25 -13.25 -5.19 -32.06
C ARG A 25 -11.97 -6.03 -32.04
N SER A 26 -10.82 -5.37 -31.95
CA SER A 26 -9.60 -6.01 -31.50
C SER A 26 -9.80 -6.39 -30.05
N GLY A 27 -10.03 -7.69 -29.81
CA GLY A 27 -10.12 -8.25 -28.47
C GLY A 27 -8.81 -8.00 -27.73
N ALA A 28 -8.81 -6.99 -26.87
CA ALA A 28 -7.84 -6.87 -25.81
C ALA A 28 -8.09 -8.04 -24.84
N ARG A 29 -7.34 -9.12 -25.03
CA ARG A 29 -7.19 -10.15 -24.00
C ARG A 29 -6.68 -9.46 -22.73
N PRO A 30 -7.29 -9.70 -21.55
CA PRO A 30 -6.70 -9.23 -20.31
C PRO A 30 -5.30 -9.85 -20.19
N ALA A 31 -4.29 -8.98 -20.13
CA ALA A 31 -2.94 -9.38 -19.78
C ALA A 31 -2.96 -10.00 -18.37
N PRO A 32 -2.26 -11.13 -18.14
CA PRO A 32 -2.06 -11.63 -16.79
C PRO A 32 -1.29 -10.58 -15.98
N SER A 33 -1.80 -10.27 -14.80
CA SER A 33 -1.17 -9.38 -13.82
C SER A 33 0.19 -9.95 -13.38
N PRO A 34 1.33 -9.26 -13.64
CA PRO A 34 2.64 -9.73 -13.24
C PRO A 34 2.96 -9.25 -11.82
N LEU A 35 2.18 -9.71 -10.83
CA LEU A 35 2.47 -9.44 -9.40
C LEU A 35 2.81 -10.73 -8.63
N ARG A 36 3.12 -11.82 -9.34
CA ARG A 36 3.53 -13.10 -8.73
C ARG A 36 4.90 -13.64 -9.17
N ASP A 37 5.63 -12.93 -10.03
CA ASP A 37 6.95 -13.38 -10.54
C ASP A 37 8.10 -12.42 -10.21
N LEU A 38 8.10 -11.83 -9.00
CA LEU A 38 9.29 -11.16 -8.45
C LEU A 38 10.00 -11.99 -7.36
N LEU A 39 9.57 -13.23 -7.13
CA LEU A 39 10.24 -14.20 -6.24
C LEU A 39 10.90 -15.38 -6.98
N ALA A 40 11.02 -15.32 -8.31
CA ALA A 40 11.61 -16.39 -9.11
C ALA A 40 12.60 -15.88 -10.19
N LEU A 41 13.24 -14.72 -9.98
CA LEU A 41 14.31 -14.22 -10.85
C LEU A 41 15.51 -13.67 -10.05
N GLY A 42 15.98 -14.44 -9.07
CA GLY A 42 17.17 -14.16 -8.26
C GLY A 42 18.14 -15.33 -8.15
N LEU A 43 18.02 -16.34 -9.02
CA LEU A 43 19.03 -17.38 -9.23
C LEU A 43 19.65 -17.17 -10.62
N LEU A 44 20.98 -17.21 -10.66
CA LEU A 44 21.88 -16.96 -11.79
C LEU A 44 22.32 -15.51 -12.00
N LEU A 45 23.30 -15.08 -11.20
CA LEU A 45 24.48 -14.45 -11.77
C LEU A 45 25.75 -14.92 -11.03
N PRO A 46 26.63 -15.71 -11.67
CA PRO A 46 27.92 -16.11 -11.10
C PRO A 46 29.05 -15.15 -11.52
N LEU A 47 29.81 -14.65 -10.51
CA LEU A 47 31.22 -14.21 -10.53
C LEU A 47 31.60 -12.97 -11.39
N PRO A 48 32.80 -12.35 -11.22
CA PRO A 48 33.97 -12.63 -10.34
C PRO A 48 34.34 -11.36 -9.48
N LEU A 49 35.34 -11.26 -8.60
CA LEU A 49 36.77 -11.55 -8.71
C LEU A 49 37.41 -11.25 -7.33
N LEU A 50 37.93 -12.27 -6.65
CA LEU A 50 38.66 -12.11 -5.38
C LEU A 50 40.15 -12.19 -5.70
N VAL A 51 40.80 -11.03 -5.86
CA VAL A 51 42.25 -10.95 -6.05
C VAL A 51 42.92 -11.03 -4.68
N ALA A 52 43.63 -12.13 -4.44
CA ALA A 52 44.58 -12.27 -3.36
C ALA A 52 45.93 -11.62 -3.75
N LEU A 53 46.46 -10.74 -2.89
CA LEU A 53 47.81 -10.20 -2.99
C LEU A 53 48.74 -10.95 -2.00
N PRO A 54 49.84 -11.58 -2.44
CA PRO A 54 50.99 -11.85 -1.59
C PRO A 54 52.04 -10.74 -1.75
N GLY A 55 52.54 -10.25 -0.63
CA GLY A 55 53.52 -9.17 -0.58
C GLY A 55 54.93 -9.58 -1.02
N ALA A 56 55.72 -8.58 -1.40
CA ALA A 56 57.14 -8.41 -1.07
C ALA A 56 57.72 -7.30 -1.97
N LEU A 57 57.96 -6.12 -1.40
CA LEU A 57 58.89 -5.14 -1.96
C LEU A 57 59.76 -4.62 -0.80
N THR A 58 60.90 -5.27 -0.59
CA THR A 58 62.02 -4.68 0.14
C THR A 58 62.71 -3.69 -0.79
N GLY A 59 62.72 -2.40 -0.43
CA GLY A 59 63.37 -1.37 -1.23
C GLY A 59 63.60 -0.07 -0.47
N GLY A 60 64.78 0.06 0.13
CA GLY A 60 65.62 1.26 0.12
C GLY A 60 65.07 2.60 0.63
N GLY A 61 65.53 2.99 1.82
CA GLY A 61 66.23 4.27 2.04
C GLY A 61 65.50 5.58 1.74
N GLY A 62 65.12 6.30 2.79
CA GLY A 62 64.80 7.72 2.69
C GLY A 62 64.08 8.22 3.93
N GLY A 63 64.81 8.88 4.83
CA GLY A 63 64.25 9.48 6.02
C GLY A 63 63.22 10.55 5.70
N SER A 64 61.96 10.25 5.96
CA SER A 64 60.98 11.24 6.37
C SER A 64 60.24 10.67 7.58
N ARG A 65 60.23 11.46 8.65
CA ARG A 65 59.70 11.11 9.96
C ARG A 65 58.25 10.68 9.79
N ARG A 66 57.97 9.39 9.96
CA ARG A 66 56.62 8.83 10.01
C ARG A 66 55.86 9.46 11.18
N TRP A 67 55.08 10.48 10.86
CA TRP A 67 54.01 11.06 11.67
C TRP A 67 52.79 10.13 11.72
N PHE A 68 53.01 8.84 11.98
CA PHE A 68 51.96 7.82 12.10
C PHE A 68 51.92 7.36 13.56
N GLY A 69 51.16 8.07 14.39
CA GLY A 69 50.95 7.70 15.79
C GLY A 69 49.61 8.14 16.40
N GLY A 70 48.90 9.10 15.80
CA GLY A 70 47.66 9.66 16.40
C GLY A 70 46.37 9.51 15.57
N GLY A 71 46.45 9.49 14.23
CA GLY A 71 45.27 9.64 13.36
C GLY A 71 44.49 8.36 13.05
N GLY A 72 45.08 7.17 13.19
CA GLY A 72 44.43 5.92 12.74
C GLY A 72 43.28 5.43 13.62
N ARG A 73 43.31 5.68 14.94
CA ARG A 73 42.23 5.26 15.85
C ARG A 73 41.02 6.19 15.84
N GLY A 74 41.22 7.48 15.54
CA GLY A 74 40.12 8.43 15.41
C GLY A 74 39.28 8.13 14.16
N GLU A 75 39.96 7.91 13.05
CA GLU A 75 39.33 7.54 11.77
C GLU A 75 38.55 6.22 11.87
N SER A 76 39.14 5.18 12.47
CA SER A 76 38.41 3.90 12.67
C SER A 76 37.17 4.05 13.54
N ARG A 77 37.19 4.91 14.58
CA ARG A 77 36.01 5.15 15.43
C ARG A 77 34.91 5.92 14.70
N ARG A 78 35.28 6.85 13.83
CA ARG A 78 34.33 7.56 12.95
C ARG A 78 33.66 6.58 11.99
N ALA A 79 34.45 5.72 11.35
CA ALA A 79 33.93 4.68 10.46
C ALA A 79 32.97 3.72 11.17
N GLU A 80 33.31 3.28 12.40
CA GLU A 80 32.41 2.45 13.22
C GLU A 80 31.10 3.17 13.59
N ALA A 81 31.17 4.46 13.94
CA ALA A 81 29.98 5.25 14.26
C ALA A 81 29.09 5.46 13.02
N GLN A 82 29.68 5.65 11.84
CA GLN A 82 28.96 5.75 10.58
C GLN A 82 28.27 4.43 10.23
N ALA A 83 28.96 3.31 10.37
CA ALA A 83 28.37 1.99 10.16
C ALA A 83 27.19 1.72 11.10
N ALA A 84 27.29 2.16 12.37
CA ALA A 84 26.17 2.08 13.32
C ALA A 84 24.98 2.97 12.90
N LYS A 85 25.24 4.15 12.34
CA LYS A 85 24.20 5.06 11.81
C LYS A 85 23.46 4.41 10.63
N ASP A 86 24.20 3.84 9.69
CA ASP A 86 23.63 3.19 8.51
C ASP A 86 22.81 1.94 8.91
N ALA A 87 23.31 1.14 9.85
CA ALA A 87 22.59 -0.01 10.39
C ALA A 87 21.28 0.40 11.11
N ALA A 88 21.31 1.47 11.91
CA ALA A 88 20.12 2.01 12.56
C ALA A 88 19.12 2.57 11.54
N ALA A 89 19.59 3.24 10.49
CA ALA A 89 18.75 3.74 9.40
C ALA A 89 18.06 2.60 8.63
N SER A 90 18.78 1.50 8.37
CA SER A 90 18.20 0.29 7.77
C SER A 90 17.10 -0.29 8.66
N ALA A 91 17.35 -0.44 9.96
CA ALA A 91 16.36 -0.96 10.91
C ALA A 91 15.11 -0.07 10.99
N PHE A 92 15.28 1.25 10.95
CA PHE A 92 14.17 2.20 10.91
C PHE A 92 13.32 2.05 9.63
N TYR A 93 13.97 1.96 8.47
CA TYR A 93 13.27 1.76 7.20
C TYR A 93 12.51 0.42 7.14
N GLU A 94 13.12 -0.66 7.64
CA GLU A 94 12.48 -1.97 7.72
C GLU A 94 11.25 -1.97 8.64
N LEU A 95 11.32 -1.29 9.79
CA LEU A 95 10.20 -1.13 10.70
C LEU A 95 9.05 -0.32 10.07
N ASP A 96 9.34 0.83 9.46
CA ASP A 96 8.34 1.68 8.79
C ASP A 96 7.65 0.92 7.64
N THR A 97 8.43 0.17 6.86
CA THR A 97 7.88 -0.68 5.78
C THR A 97 6.93 -1.74 6.34
N ALA A 98 7.37 -2.48 7.36
CA ALA A 98 6.53 -3.50 7.99
C ALA A 98 5.25 -2.90 8.62
N GLN A 99 5.32 -1.71 9.21
CA GLN A 99 4.16 -1.01 9.77
C GLN A 99 3.15 -0.63 8.69
N ARG A 100 3.62 -0.13 7.54
CA ARG A 100 2.75 0.25 6.42
C ARG A 100 2.04 -0.96 5.83
N ASP A 101 2.74 -2.06 5.62
CA ASP A 101 2.17 -3.31 5.08
C ASP A 101 1.11 -3.87 6.03
N LEU A 102 1.39 -3.85 7.33
CA LEU A 102 0.45 -4.31 8.34
C LEU A 102 -0.78 -3.41 8.47
N ARG A 103 -0.64 -2.10 8.27
CA ARG A 103 -1.78 -1.17 8.25
C ARG A 103 -2.81 -1.57 7.20
N ILE A 104 -2.37 -1.94 5.99
CA ILE A 104 -3.25 -2.42 4.91
C ILE A 104 -4.02 -3.68 5.35
N SER A 105 -3.35 -4.59 6.06
CA SER A 105 -3.96 -5.81 6.58
C SER A 105 -5.04 -5.51 7.61
N ILE A 106 -4.79 -4.56 8.52
CA ILE A 106 -5.75 -4.13 9.53
C ILE A 106 -6.94 -3.40 8.91
N GLU A 107 -6.70 -2.53 7.92
CA GLU A 107 -7.78 -1.87 7.16
C GLU A 107 -8.70 -2.91 6.52
N THR A 108 -8.12 -3.92 5.87
CA THR A 108 -8.88 -5.03 5.26
C THR A 108 -9.73 -5.78 6.29
N ILE A 109 -9.16 -6.14 7.44
CA ILE A 109 -9.91 -6.82 8.52
C ILE A 109 -11.04 -5.93 9.02
N SER A 110 -10.77 -4.65 9.27
CA SER A 110 -11.77 -3.71 9.79
C SER A 110 -12.91 -3.45 8.82
N ALA A 111 -12.67 -3.54 7.51
CA ALA A 111 -13.69 -3.34 6.49
C ALA A 111 -14.69 -4.51 6.39
N VAL A 112 -14.31 -5.71 6.86
CA VAL A 112 -15.11 -6.94 6.62
C VAL A 112 -15.46 -7.73 7.89
N ASP A 113 -14.79 -7.47 9.01
CA ASP A 113 -14.95 -8.22 10.26
C ASP A 113 -15.24 -7.35 11.49
N ASP A 114 -16.52 -7.15 11.78
CA ASP A 114 -17.01 -6.43 12.97
C ASP A 114 -16.99 -7.25 14.28
N THR A 115 -16.38 -8.44 14.28
CA THR A 115 -16.34 -9.27 15.49
C THR A 115 -15.44 -8.69 16.58
N PRO A 116 -15.63 -9.08 17.86
CA PRO A 116 -14.73 -8.67 18.93
C PRO A 116 -13.26 -9.01 18.68
N ALA A 117 -12.96 -10.05 17.89
CA ALA A 117 -11.60 -10.40 17.52
C ALA A 117 -10.99 -9.38 16.53
N GLY A 118 -11.75 -8.93 15.53
CA GLY A 118 -11.34 -7.86 14.62
C GLY A 118 -11.11 -6.54 15.34
N GLN A 119 -12.02 -6.16 16.25
CA GLN A 119 -11.87 -4.96 17.08
C GLN A 119 -10.63 -5.02 17.99
N ARG A 120 -10.31 -6.20 18.55
CA ARG A 120 -9.07 -6.40 19.32
C ARG A 120 -7.83 -6.22 18.46
N ALA A 121 -7.80 -6.79 17.24
CA ALA A 121 -6.67 -6.61 16.33
C ALA A 121 -6.40 -5.11 16.03
N VAL A 122 -7.45 -4.31 15.82
CA VAL A 122 -7.31 -2.85 15.65
C VAL A 122 -6.72 -2.19 16.90
N SER A 123 -7.23 -2.53 18.09
CA SER A 123 -6.73 -1.99 19.36
C SER A 123 -5.26 -2.38 19.63
N ASP A 124 -4.90 -3.63 19.38
CA ASP A 124 -3.56 -4.16 19.59
C ASP A 124 -2.56 -3.52 18.62
N PHE A 125 -2.95 -3.33 17.36
CA PHE A 125 -2.15 -2.59 16.39
C PHE A 125 -1.95 -1.12 16.82
N ALA A 126 -2.98 -0.46 17.35
CA ALA A 126 -2.84 0.91 17.89
C ALA A 126 -1.89 0.97 19.10
N ALA A 127 -1.84 -0.08 19.92
CA ALA A 127 -0.89 -0.19 21.02
C ALA A 127 0.55 -0.39 20.53
N LEU A 128 0.76 -1.21 19.49
CA LEU A 128 2.05 -1.35 18.83
C LEU A 128 2.48 -0.05 18.15
N GLY A 129 1.56 0.69 17.54
CA GLY A 129 1.83 2.00 16.94
C GLY A 129 2.52 2.96 17.91
N ARG A 130 2.04 3.04 19.17
CA ARG A 130 2.67 3.87 20.20
C ARG A 130 4.10 3.46 20.52
N LYS A 131 4.39 2.15 20.55
CA LYS A 131 5.76 1.65 20.76
C LYS A 131 6.67 1.97 19.57
N ILE A 132 6.13 1.89 18.35
CA ILE A 132 6.85 2.27 17.13
C ILE A 132 7.20 3.75 17.16
N ASP A 133 6.25 4.61 17.55
CA ASP A 133 6.47 6.05 17.66
C ASP A 133 7.58 6.36 18.70
N GLU A 134 7.59 5.66 19.83
CA GLU A 134 8.63 5.81 20.87
C GLU A 134 10.03 5.35 20.39
N ALA A 135 10.11 4.18 19.75
CA ALA A 135 11.37 3.67 19.19
C ALA A 135 11.89 4.58 18.06
N SER A 136 11.00 5.06 17.19
CA SER A 136 11.30 6.02 16.13
C SER A 136 11.81 7.34 16.70
N GLY A 137 11.17 7.86 17.74
CA GLY A 137 11.62 9.07 18.45
C GLY A 137 13.00 8.91 19.05
N THR A 138 13.30 7.74 19.64
CA THR A 138 14.63 7.41 20.18
C THR A 138 15.70 7.40 19.09
N TYR A 139 15.40 6.82 17.92
CA TYR A 139 16.28 6.84 16.76
C TYR A 139 16.52 8.26 16.23
N ILE A 140 15.46 9.05 16.03
CA ILE A 140 15.58 10.43 15.55
C ILE A 140 16.44 11.25 16.52
N ALA A 141 16.20 11.15 17.83
CA ALA A 141 17.00 11.83 18.84
C ALA A 141 18.47 11.38 18.82
N ALA A 142 18.74 10.10 18.60
CA ALA A 142 20.11 9.58 18.50
C ALA A 142 20.84 10.10 17.24
N VAL A 143 20.14 10.25 16.12
CA VAL A 143 20.70 10.82 14.89
C VAL A 143 20.92 12.33 15.03
N ASP A 144 19.96 13.06 15.60
CA ASP A 144 20.03 14.51 15.80
C ASP A 144 21.13 14.92 16.78
N ALA A 145 21.44 14.06 17.75
CA ALA A 145 22.50 14.30 18.73
C ALA A 145 23.92 14.17 18.14
N VAL A 146 24.07 13.64 16.92
CA VAL A 146 25.37 13.28 16.35
C VAL A 146 25.61 13.94 15.00
N ASP A 147 26.43 14.99 15.01
CA ASP A 147 27.06 15.53 13.79
C ASP A 147 28.34 14.71 13.49
N LEU A 148 28.16 13.61 12.75
CA LEU A 148 29.28 12.76 12.31
C LEU A 148 30.13 13.41 11.22
N ASP A 149 29.68 14.50 10.59
CA ASP A 149 30.38 15.12 9.47
C ASP A 149 31.42 16.15 9.91
N ARG A 150 31.33 16.66 11.15
CA ARG A 150 32.30 17.59 11.73
C ARG A 150 33.76 17.11 11.62
N ASP A 151 34.64 17.97 11.12
CA ASP A 151 36.06 17.68 10.86
C ASP A 151 36.85 17.24 12.12
N GLU A 152 36.54 17.82 13.28
CA GLU A 152 37.16 17.48 14.57
C GLU A 152 36.19 16.68 15.45
N LEU A 153 35.92 15.42 15.09
CA LEU A 153 35.13 14.51 15.93
C LEU A 153 36.00 13.87 17.03
N ASP A 154 35.76 14.24 18.28
CA ASP A 154 36.43 13.61 19.43
C ASP A 154 36.08 12.11 19.54
N GLY A 155 37.07 11.28 19.88
CA GLY A 155 36.92 9.83 19.98
C GLY A 155 35.93 9.40 21.08
N ALA A 156 35.79 10.18 22.16
CA ALA A 156 34.76 9.91 23.18
C ALA A 156 33.36 10.26 22.66
N ALA A 157 33.22 11.33 21.87
CA ALA A 157 31.97 11.66 21.17
C ALA A 157 31.58 10.57 20.17
N ALA A 158 32.50 10.10 19.32
CA ALA A 158 32.26 9.00 18.39
C ALA A 158 31.82 7.71 19.11
N SER A 159 32.44 7.39 20.25
CA SER A 159 32.07 6.20 21.04
C SER A 159 30.70 6.33 21.70
N ARG A 160 30.30 7.54 22.14
CA ARG A 160 28.95 7.80 22.68
C ARG A 160 27.90 7.72 21.57
N ALA A 161 28.17 8.32 20.42
CA ALA A 161 27.32 8.27 19.24
C ALA A 161 27.04 6.83 18.82
N ARG A 162 28.09 6.03 18.66
CA ARG A 162 27.96 4.61 18.32
C ARG A 162 27.05 3.87 19.30
N ARG A 163 27.26 4.03 20.61
CA ARG A 163 26.43 3.37 21.63
C ARG A 163 24.97 3.79 21.57
N ALA A 164 24.70 5.08 21.34
CA ALA A 164 23.32 5.58 21.21
C ALA A 164 22.63 5.00 19.97
N LEU A 165 23.33 4.96 18.83
CA LEU A 165 22.83 4.40 17.58
C LEU A 165 22.61 2.88 17.66
N ASP A 166 23.54 2.15 18.28
CA ASP A 166 23.38 0.71 18.52
C ASP A 166 22.17 0.44 19.43
N GLY A 167 21.98 1.21 20.50
CA GLY A 167 20.81 1.08 21.36
C GLY A 167 19.49 1.38 20.64
N ALA A 168 19.45 2.43 19.82
CA ALA A 168 18.28 2.75 19.01
C ALA A 168 17.96 1.65 17.98
N LYS A 169 18.99 1.11 17.30
CA LYS A 169 18.87 -0.02 16.37
C LYS A 169 18.30 -1.26 17.07
N ASP A 170 18.81 -1.59 18.26
CA ASP A 170 18.34 -2.76 19.01
C ASP A 170 16.87 -2.62 19.41
N GLU A 171 16.43 -1.41 19.82
CA GLU A 171 15.03 -1.13 20.13
C GLU A 171 14.14 -1.21 18.89
N LEU A 172 14.55 -0.59 17.77
CA LEU A 172 13.82 -0.69 16.49
C LEU A 172 13.66 -2.16 16.06
N THR A 173 14.72 -2.96 16.16
CA THR A 173 14.71 -4.39 15.82
C THR A 173 13.78 -5.18 16.73
N ARG A 174 13.80 -4.87 18.04
CA ARG A 174 12.92 -5.50 19.03
C ARG A 174 11.45 -5.22 18.72
N VAL A 175 11.09 -3.95 18.48
CA VAL A 175 9.72 -3.56 18.15
C VAL A 175 9.28 -4.17 16.82
N LYS A 176 10.17 -4.21 15.82
CA LYS A 176 9.91 -4.91 14.56
C LYS A 176 9.57 -6.39 14.79
N ALA A 177 10.32 -7.09 15.64
CA ALA A 177 10.03 -8.48 15.95
C ALA A 177 8.67 -8.65 16.68
N GLU A 178 8.24 -7.68 17.49
CA GLU A 178 6.88 -7.66 18.06
C GLU A 178 5.82 -7.46 16.98
N LEU A 179 6.09 -6.58 16.02
CA LEU A 179 5.21 -6.32 14.88
C LEU A 179 5.07 -7.54 13.96
N ASP A 180 6.17 -8.22 13.63
CA ASP A 180 6.19 -9.41 12.79
C ASP A 180 5.37 -10.54 13.44
N ARG A 181 5.55 -10.78 14.74
CA ARG A 181 4.75 -11.75 15.51
C ARG A 181 3.27 -11.42 15.53
N PHE A 182 2.95 -10.14 15.63
CA PHE A 182 1.56 -9.70 15.55
C PHE A 182 0.99 -9.94 14.14
N ALA A 183 1.73 -9.63 13.08
CA ALA A 183 1.33 -9.91 11.70
C ALA A 183 1.05 -11.41 11.47
N GLU A 184 1.92 -12.29 11.97
CA GLU A 184 1.70 -13.74 11.93
C GLU A 184 0.39 -14.16 12.63
N SER A 185 0.06 -13.52 13.76
CA SER A 185 -1.15 -13.82 14.52
C SER A 185 -2.45 -13.44 13.79
N LEU A 186 -2.39 -12.55 12.81
CA LEU A 186 -3.56 -12.12 12.02
C LEU A 186 -3.98 -13.12 10.94
N GLY A 187 -3.15 -14.12 10.63
CA GLY A 187 -3.40 -15.09 9.55
C GLY A 187 -4.83 -15.67 9.53
N PRO A 188 -5.40 -16.14 10.66
CA PRO A 188 -6.77 -16.65 10.71
C PRO A 188 -7.85 -15.59 10.41
N LEU A 189 -7.65 -14.34 10.86
CA LEU A 189 -8.58 -13.24 10.59
C LEU A 189 -8.54 -12.85 9.11
N LEU A 190 -7.34 -12.79 8.53
CA LEU A 190 -7.17 -12.53 7.10
C LEU A 190 -7.80 -13.63 6.24
N GLY A 191 -7.59 -14.91 6.57
CA GLY A 191 -8.22 -16.01 5.83
C GLY A 191 -9.76 -15.98 5.90
N LYS A 192 -10.32 -15.55 7.04
CA LYS A 192 -11.77 -15.32 7.18
C LYS A 192 -12.24 -14.13 6.33
N ALA A 193 -11.51 -13.01 6.37
CA ALA A 193 -11.77 -11.84 5.55
C ALA A 193 -11.75 -12.16 4.05
N GLU A 194 -10.73 -12.88 3.57
CA GLU A 194 -10.63 -13.37 2.19
C GLU A 194 -11.83 -14.23 1.79
N THR A 195 -12.26 -15.13 2.68
CA THR A 195 -13.43 -15.99 2.44
C THR A 195 -14.72 -15.16 2.30
N GLN A 196 -14.87 -14.10 3.10
CA GLN A 196 -16.01 -13.19 3.01
C GLN A 196 -15.97 -12.36 1.73
N LEU A 197 -14.81 -11.79 1.40
CA LEU A 197 -14.60 -11.02 0.17
C LEU A 197 -14.86 -11.87 -1.09
N ALA A 198 -14.39 -13.12 -1.11
CA ALA A 198 -14.63 -14.04 -2.23
C ALA A 198 -16.12 -14.33 -2.47
N ARG A 199 -16.96 -14.21 -1.44
CA ARG A 199 -18.42 -14.39 -1.55
C ARG A 199 -19.15 -13.14 -2.03
N LEU A 200 -18.50 -11.97 -1.99
CA LEU A 200 -19.13 -10.69 -2.31
C LEU A 200 -19.59 -10.61 -3.76
N ALA A 201 -18.70 -10.88 -4.73
CA ALA A 201 -19.04 -10.78 -6.15
C ALA A 201 -20.20 -11.73 -6.55
N PRO A 202 -20.21 -13.02 -6.18
CA PRO A 202 -21.37 -13.89 -6.41
C PRO A 202 -22.67 -13.40 -5.75
N ALA A 203 -22.58 -12.81 -4.56
CA ALA A 203 -23.77 -12.25 -3.87
C ALA A 203 -24.32 -11.04 -4.61
N VAL A 204 -23.46 -10.12 -5.06
CA VAL A 204 -23.83 -8.94 -5.85
C VAL A 204 -24.51 -9.35 -7.16
N GLU A 205 -23.96 -10.33 -7.88
CA GLU A 205 -24.56 -10.77 -9.15
C GLU A 205 -25.91 -11.46 -8.95
N ARG A 206 -26.07 -12.28 -7.90
CA ARG A 206 -27.39 -12.85 -7.55
C ARG A 206 -28.41 -11.77 -7.20
N ALA A 207 -28.00 -10.72 -6.48
CA ALA A 207 -28.87 -9.60 -6.16
C ALA A 207 -29.33 -8.86 -7.42
N LYS A 208 -28.43 -8.58 -8.37
CA LYS A 208 -28.77 -7.97 -9.66
C LYS A 208 -29.74 -8.83 -10.48
N GLN A 209 -29.53 -10.15 -10.52
CA GLN A 209 -30.42 -11.07 -11.22
C GLN A 209 -31.82 -11.11 -10.58
N SER A 210 -31.88 -11.15 -9.25
CA SER A 210 -33.16 -11.11 -8.51
C SER A 210 -33.91 -9.80 -8.76
N LEU A 211 -33.20 -8.67 -8.81
CA LEU A 211 -33.79 -7.39 -9.15
C LEU A 211 -34.42 -7.40 -10.55
N LEU A 212 -33.67 -7.83 -11.56
CA LEU A 212 -34.14 -7.89 -12.95
C LEU A 212 -35.37 -8.81 -13.11
N ALA A 213 -35.39 -9.94 -12.40
CA ALA A 213 -36.55 -10.83 -12.37
C ALA A 213 -37.77 -10.14 -11.73
N THR A 214 -37.57 -9.43 -10.62
CA THR A 214 -38.65 -8.75 -9.89
C THR A 214 -39.25 -7.59 -10.72
N THR A 215 -38.41 -6.80 -11.40
CA THR A 215 -38.91 -5.71 -12.28
C THR A 215 -39.71 -6.29 -13.46
N THR A 216 -39.23 -7.37 -14.06
CA THR A 216 -39.93 -8.05 -15.17
C THR A 216 -41.29 -8.61 -14.72
N ALA A 217 -41.36 -9.19 -13.52
CA ALA A 217 -42.61 -9.69 -12.95
C ALA A 217 -43.62 -8.55 -12.70
N LEU A 218 -43.15 -7.41 -12.16
CA LEU A 218 -44.01 -6.24 -11.94
C LEU A 218 -44.59 -5.70 -13.25
N ASP A 219 -43.77 -5.62 -14.30
CA ASP A 219 -44.21 -5.19 -15.62
C ASP A 219 -45.22 -6.18 -16.24
N THR A 220 -45.05 -7.48 -15.98
CA THR A 220 -46.00 -8.52 -16.41
C THR A 220 -47.37 -8.33 -15.73
N VAL A 221 -47.40 -8.14 -14.40
CA VAL A 221 -48.64 -7.91 -13.65
C VAL A 221 -49.38 -6.66 -14.15
N ARG A 222 -48.64 -5.58 -14.43
CA ARG A 222 -49.20 -4.34 -15.01
C ARG A 222 -49.77 -4.56 -16.41
N SER A 223 -49.10 -5.32 -17.27
CA SER A 223 -49.60 -5.63 -18.61
C SER A 223 -50.87 -6.47 -18.61
N GLN A 224 -51.10 -7.25 -17.55
CA GLN A 224 -52.33 -8.00 -17.32
C GLN A 224 -53.46 -7.13 -16.71
N GLY A 225 -53.23 -5.83 -16.49
CA GLY A 225 -54.21 -4.90 -15.92
C GLY A 225 -54.42 -5.05 -14.41
N LEU A 226 -53.56 -5.82 -13.74
CA LEU A 226 -53.62 -6.02 -12.28
C LEU A 226 -52.85 -4.90 -11.57
N ARG A 227 -53.34 -4.50 -10.39
CA ARG A 227 -52.66 -3.49 -9.54
C ARG A 227 -51.58 -4.16 -8.67
N ALA A 228 -50.43 -3.50 -8.58
CA ALA A 228 -49.29 -3.95 -7.76
C ALA A 228 -48.59 -2.76 -7.08
N ASP A 229 -49.37 -1.77 -6.65
CA ASP A 229 -48.86 -0.46 -6.21
C ASP A 229 -48.01 -0.56 -4.94
N ASP A 230 -48.33 -1.48 -4.01
CA ASP A 230 -47.51 -1.72 -2.80
C ASP A 230 -46.13 -2.31 -3.15
N LEU A 231 -46.06 -3.28 -4.06
CA LEU A 231 -44.79 -3.87 -4.52
C LEU A 231 -43.95 -2.85 -5.30
N ALA A 232 -44.60 -2.02 -6.12
CA ALA A 232 -43.95 -0.93 -6.83
C ALA A 232 -43.39 0.12 -5.86
N ALA A 233 -44.14 0.49 -4.81
CA ALA A 233 -43.69 1.41 -3.78
C ALA A 233 -42.48 0.85 -3.02
N ARG A 234 -42.49 -0.45 -2.65
CA ARG A 234 -41.35 -1.12 -2.00
C ARG A 234 -40.09 -1.14 -2.87
N LEU A 235 -40.23 -1.41 -4.17
CA LEU A 235 -39.12 -1.33 -5.11
C LEU A 235 -38.59 0.10 -5.25
N ALA A 236 -39.48 1.10 -5.25
CA ALA A 236 -39.09 2.51 -5.31
C ALA A 236 -38.30 2.94 -4.05
N THR A 237 -38.66 2.44 -2.86
CA THR A 237 -37.86 2.67 -1.64
C THR A 237 -36.47 2.05 -1.70
N LEU A 238 -36.28 0.95 -2.42
CA LEU A 238 -34.97 0.31 -2.61
C LEU A 238 -34.12 0.95 -3.72
N ALA A 239 -34.72 1.80 -4.58
CA ALA A 239 -34.04 2.37 -5.73
C ALA A 239 -32.70 3.07 -5.41
N PRO A 240 -32.55 3.85 -4.32
CA PRO A 240 -31.27 4.47 -3.98
C PRO A 240 -30.16 3.46 -3.67
N GLU A 241 -30.48 2.37 -2.96
CA GLU A 241 -29.52 1.30 -2.63
C GLU A 241 -29.10 0.53 -3.88
N LEU A 242 -30.04 0.29 -4.79
CA LEU A 242 -29.80 -0.37 -6.07
C LEU A 242 -28.94 0.49 -7.02
N THR A 243 -29.14 1.80 -7.00
CA THR A 243 -28.26 2.74 -7.71
C THR A 243 -26.83 2.60 -7.20
N ARG A 244 -26.62 2.58 -5.87
CA ARG A 244 -25.29 2.38 -5.28
C ARG A 244 -24.65 1.05 -5.66
N LEU A 245 -25.44 -0.03 -5.67
CA LEU A 245 -24.97 -1.35 -6.10
C LEU A 245 -24.49 -1.35 -7.56
N ASN A 246 -25.18 -0.62 -8.44
CA ASN A 246 -24.83 -0.51 -9.86
C ASN A 246 -23.65 0.43 -10.13
N GLU A 247 -23.52 1.49 -9.33
CA GLU A 247 -22.40 2.42 -9.40
C GLU A 247 -21.08 1.80 -8.93
N GLY A 248 -21.17 0.80 -8.03
CA GLY A 248 -20.05 0.00 -7.55
C GLY A 248 -19.24 0.70 -6.45
N ALA A 249 -18.50 -0.10 -5.68
CA ALA A 249 -17.74 0.38 -4.51
C ALA A 249 -16.72 1.47 -4.87
N ALA A 250 -16.08 1.38 -6.05
CA ALA A 250 -15.11 2.35 -6.53
C ALA A 250 -15.66 3.79 -6.69
N ARG A 251 -16.96 3.95 -6.96
CA ARG A 251 -17.59 5.26 -7.10
C ARG A 251 -17.98 5.88 -5.75
N HIS A 252 -18.13 5.05 -4.72
CA HIS A 252 -18.61 5.45 -3.40
C HIS A 252 -17.52 5.52 -2.34
N GLY A 253 -16.26 5.29 -2.70
CA GLY A 253 -15.12 5.44 -1.79
C GLY A 253 -15.13 4.45 -0.61
N VAL A 254 -15.88 3.36 -0.73
CA VAL A 254 -15.82 2.24 0.21
C VAL A 254 -14.71 1.33 -0.29
N ALA A 255 -13.49 1.60 0.19
CA ALA A 255 -12.33 0.74 0.00
C ALA A 255 -12.17 -0.16 1.22
#